data_AF-A0A6I2FIM3-F1
#
_entry.id   AF-A0A6I2FIM3-F1
#
_cell.length_a   1.000
_cell.length_b   1.000
_cell.length_c   1.000
_cell.angle_alpha   90.00
_cell.angle_beta   90.00
_cell.angle_gamma   90.00
#
_symmetry.space_group_name_H-M   'P 1'
#
loop_
_entity.id
_entity.type
_entity.pdbx_description
1 polymer ?
#
loop_
_entity_poly.entity_id
_entity_poly.type
_entity_poly.pdbx_seq_one_letter_code
_entity_poly.pdbx_strand_id
1 'polypeptide(L)'
;MDKADRPAILLDVDGPLNPFVGSETPRAPGYQAHLLRPKIFPGRPAEHRTVWLDPAHGRQLLELAAETRADLVWATLWENEANRLLSAPLGLPKLEVIVFNGTAFQHSGGHHAKLPGITAWAAARPLVWFDDQFQPADADWAIARSADTAPTCIIPIDSSIGLTAADFDAARDFLLRHRRIQALAQLGEMADRGEFDEYLTGPRIE
;
A
#
# COMPACT_ATOMS: atom_id res chain seq x y z
N MET A 1 8.22 5.98 -17.43
CA MET A 1 7.04 5.29 -16.89
C MET A 1 6.19 6.34 -16.24
N ASP A 2 4.97 6.55 -16.71
CA ASP A 2 4.09 7.55 -16.11
C ASP A 2 3.74 7.10 -14.69
N LYS A 3 3.39 8.05 -13.81
CA LYS A 3 2.94 7.76 -12.44
C LYS A 3 1.75 6.79 -12.44
N ALA A 4 0.89 6.86 -13.47
CA ALA A 4 -0.23 5.95 -13.68
C ALA A 4 0.18 4.49 -13.89
N ASP A 5 1.39 4.23 -14.42
CA ASP A 5 1.89 2.89 -14.72
C ASP A 5 2.67 2.28 -13.55
N ARG A 6 3.18 3.12 -12.62
CA ARG A 6 3.94 2.65 -11.46
C ARG A 6 2.99 2.02 -10.44
N PRO A 7 3.19 0.76 -10.02
CA PRO A 7 2.36 0.16 -9.00
C PRO A 7 2.36 0.98 -7.70
N ALA A 8 1.26 0.91 -6.94
CA ALA A 8 1.15 1.53 -5.63
C ALA A 8 1.15 0.48 -4.53
N ILE A 9 1.80 0.78 -3.40
CA ILE A 9 1.67 0.04 -2.15
C ILE A 9 0.87 0.94 -1.21
N LEU A 10 -0.38 0.57 -0.98
CA LEU A 10 -1.34 1.31 -0.16
C LEU A 10 -1.20 0.87 1.29
N LEU A 11 -1.04 1.86 2.18
CA LEU A 11 -0.78 1.65 3.60
C LEU A 11 -1.91 2.22 4.45
N ASP A 12 -2.61 1.35 5.19
CA ASP A 12 -3.30 1.80 6.39
C ASP A 12 -2.33 1.91 7.58
N VAL A 13 -2.75 2.67 8.60
CA VAL A 13 -2.03 2.87 9.85
C VAL A 13 -2.53 1.90 10.91
N ASP A 14 -3.81 2.00 11.24
CA ASP A 14 -4.48 1.27 12.30
C ASP A 14 -4.67 -0.18 11.88
N GLY A 15 -4.10 -1.14 12.63
CA GLY A 15 -3.96 -2.52 12.20
C GLY A 15 -2.57 -2.81 11.60
N PRO A 16 -2.26 -2.42 10.35
CA PRO A 16 -0.99 -2.78 9.70
C PRO A 16 0.27 -2.23 10.36
N LEU A 17 0.31 -0.93 10.67
CA LEU A 17 1.48 -0.27 11.26
C LEU A 17 1.34 -0.06 12.76
N ASN A 18 0.11 0.04 13.24
CA ASN A 18 -0.27 0.26 14.62
C ASN A 18 -1.21 -0.86 15.10
N PRO A 19 -0.66 -2.00 15.56
CA PRO A 19 -1.48 -3.13 15.97
C PRO A 19 -2.27 -2.87 17.27
N PHE A 20 -3.47 -3.42 17.31
CA PHE A 20 -4.39 -3.43 18.43
C PHE A 20 -4.27 -4.73 19.22
N VAL A 21 -3.37 -4.77 20.19
CA VAL A 21 -3.39 -5.86 21.19
C VAL A 21 -4.30 -5.51 22.35
N GLY A 22 -5.09 -6.51 22.80
CA GLY A 22 -5.72 -6.47 24.12
C GLY A 22 -4.67 -6.36 25.22
N SER A 23 -5.06 -5.91 26.41
CA SER A 23 -4.15 -5.69 27.54
C SER A 23 -3.36 -6.92 27.99
N GLU A 24 -3.81 -8.13 27.63
CA GLU A 24 -3.23 -9.42 28.03
C GLU A 24 -2.25 -9.99 27.00
N THR A 25 -2.20 -9.46 25.77
CA THR A 25 -1.34 -9.96 24.71
C THR A 25 -0.09 -9.09 24.60
N PRO A 26 1.12 -9.63 24.85
CA PRO A 26 2.35 -8.89 24.60
C PRO A 26 2.45 -8.53 23.12
N ARG A 27 2.86 -7.29 22.83
CA ARG A 27 3.17 -6.88 21.46
C ARG A 27 4.39 -7.64 20.95
N ALA A 28 4.45 -7.84 19.64
CA ALA A 28 5.66 -8.37 19.00
C ALA A 28 6.87 -7.48 19.35
N PRO A 29 8.08 -8.07 19.49
CA PRO A 29 9.30 -7.29 19.70
C PRO A 29 9.52 -6.28 18.56
N GLY A 30 10.01 -5.08 18.88
CA GLY A 30 10.34 -4.03 17.90
C GLY A 30 9.42 -2.80 17.99
N TYR A 31 8.16 -3.00 18.40
CA TYR A 31 7.21 -1.91 18.55
C TYR A 31 7.54 -0.96 19.72
N GLN A 32 7.51 0.34 19.44
CA GLN A 32 7.75 1.43 20.38
C GLN A 32 6.48 2.26 20.55
N ALA A 33 6.19 2.69 21.78
CA ALA A 33 5.04 3.54 22.07
C ALA A 33 5.33 5.00 21.70
N HIS A 34 4.41 5.62 20.97
CA HIS A 34 4.44 7.04 20.64
C HIS A 34 3.13 7.69 21.08
N LEU A 35 3.23 8.70 21.96
CA LEU A 35 2.08 9.52 22.33
C LEU A 35 1.89 10.63 21.28
N LEU A 36 0.87 10.48 20.44
CA LEU A 36 0.56 11.39 19.35
C LEU A 36 -0.75 12.12 19.60
N ARG A 37 -1.00 13.18 18.82
CA ARG A 37 -2.24 13.95 18.90
C ARG A 37 -2.78 14.25 17.49
N PRO A 38 -3.40 13.25 16.83
CA PRO A 38 -3.85 13.37 15.44
C PRO A 38 -5.19 14.11 15.32
N LYS A 39 -5.35 14.84 14.21
CA LYS A 39 -6.58 15.55 13.81
C LYS A 39 -7.31 14.78 12.71
N ILE A 40 -7.86 13.61 13.06
CA ILE A 40 -8.46 12.66 12.10
C ILE A 40 -9.89 13.06 11.73
N PHE A 41 -10.69 13.48 12.72
CA PHE A 41 -12.12 13.74 12.54
C PHE A 41 -12.41 15.24 12.47
N PRO A 42 -12.94 15.75 11.34
CA PRO A 42 -13.36 17.15 11.23
C PRO A 42 -14.35 17.51 12.34
N GLY A 43 -14.13 18.66 12.98
CA GLY A 43 -15.00 19.16 14.05
C GLY A 43 -14.86 18.46 15.40
N ARG A 44 -14.00 17.44 15.53
CA ARG A 44 -13.66 16.86 16.84
C ARG A 44 -12.31 17.37 17.33
N PRO A 45 -12.17 17.69 18.63
CA PRO A 45 -10.88 18.04 19.21
C PRO A 45 -9.86 16.91 19.01
N ALA A 46 -8.60 17.29 18.77
CA ALA A 46 -7.51 16.33 18.72
C ALA A 46 -7.23 15.77 20.13
N GLU A 47 -7.26 14.46 20.25
CA GLU A 47 -7.04 13.72 21.50
C GLU A 47 -5.69 13.02 21.47
N HIS A 48 -5.10 12.83 22.65
CA HIS A 48 -3.88 12.04 22.76
C HIS A 48 -4.19 10.57 22.47
N ARG A 49 -3.37 9.96 21.63
CA ARG A 49 -3.44 8.53 21.28
C ARG A 49 -2.06 7.94 21.38
N THR A 50 -1.93 6.84 22.09
CA THR A 50 -0.71 6.02 22.04
C THR A 50 -0.81 5.12 20.83
N VAL A 51 0.11 5.29 19.88
CA VAL A 51 0.33 4.34 18.79
C VAL A 51 1.58 3.52 19.06
N TRP A 52 1.64 2.34 18.47
CA TRP A 52 2.78 1.44 18.57
C TRP A 52 3.35 1.26 17.18
N LEU A 53 4.60 1.69 16.97
CA LEU A 53 5.24 1.64 15.66
C LEU A 53 6.54 0.87 15.76
N ASP A 54 6.84 0.05 14.75
CA ASP A 54 8.14 -0.55 14.56
C ASP A 54 8.93 0.27 13.51
N PRO A 55 10.02 0.96 13.87
CA PRO A 55 10.85 1.68 12.90
C PRO A 55 11.42 0.80 11.77
N ALA A 56 11.56 -0.52 11.99
CA ALA A 56 12.01 -1.45 10.96
C ALA A 56 11.03 -1.51 9.78
N HIS A 57 9.72 -1.32 10.01
CA HIS A 57 8.72 -1.33 8.96
C HIS A 57 8.97 -0.25 7.91
N GLY A 58 9.39 0.95 8.31
CA GLY A 58 9.68 1.99 7.31
C GLY A 58 10.86 1.64 6.41
N ARG A 59 11.91 1.01 6.96
CA ARG A 59 13.03 0.49 6.15
C ARG A 59 12.55 -0.59 5.19
N GLN A 60 11.79 -1.57 5.67
CA GLN A 60 11.27 -2.67 4.86
C GLN A 60 10.33 -2.19 3.75
N LEU A 61 9.47 -1.20 4.03
CA LEU A 61 8.60 -0.57 3.05
C LEU A 61 9.39 0.14 1.95
N LEU A 62 10.45 0.88 2.32
CA LEU A 62 11.32 1.55 1.34
C LEU A 62 12.10 0.55 0.48
N GLU A 63 12.61 -0.52 1.10
CA GLU A 63 13.27 -1.62 0.38
C GLU A 63 12.31 -2.27 -0.62
N LEU A 64 11.10 -2.63 -0.19
CA LEU A 64 10.05 -3.21 -1.04
C LEU A 64 9.71 -2.27 -2.21
N ALA A 65 9.47 -0.99 -1.94
CA ALA A 65 9.14 0.00 -2.97
C ALA A 65 10.26 0.17 -4.00
N ALA A 66 11.52 0.24 -3.54
CA ALA A 66 12.68 0.36 -4.42
C ALA A 66 12.88 -0.88 -5.30
N GLU A 67 12.83 -2.07 -4.69
CA GLU A 67 12.96 -3.36 -5.38
C GLU A 67 11.90 -3.53 -6.47
N THR A 68 10.64 -3.24 -6.11
CA THR A 68 9.48 -3.45 -6.97
C THR A 68 9.20 -2.28 -7.90
N ARG A 69 9.92 -1.15 -7.77
CA ARG A 69 9.65 0.12 -8.47
C ARG A 69 8.19 0.60 -8.28
N ALA A 70 7.65 0.36 -7.09
CA ALA A 70 6.34 0.84 -6.68
C ALA A 70 6.47 2.15 -5.89
N ASP A 71 5.36 2.88 -5.75
CA ASP A 71 5.30 4.04 -4.87
C ASP A 71 4.53 3.70 -3.59
N LEU A 72 5.03 4.15 -2.45
CA LEU A 72 4.31 4.07 -1.18
C LEU A 72 3.26 5.17 -1.08
N VAL A 73 2.04 4.82 -0.67
CA VAL A 73 0.91 5.75 -0.59
C VAL A 73 0.14 5.51 0.71
N TRP A 74 -0.18 6.58 1.43
CA TRP A 74 -1.07 6.52 2.59
C TRP A 74 -2.52 6.32 2.13
N ALA A 75 -3.12 5.20 2.55
CA ALA A 75 -4.52 4.82 2.34
C ALA A 75 -5.22 4.65 3.70
N THR A 76 -5.15 5.70 4.50
CA THR A 76 -5.62 5.72 5.89
C THR A 76 -6.52 6.93 6.14
N LEU A 77 -7.47 6.80 7.08
CA LEU A 77 -8.30 7.93 7.51
C LEU A 77 -7.51 9.01 8.26
N TRP A 78 -6.26 8.74 8.64
CA TRP A 78 -5.35 9.78 9.14
C TRP A 78 -4.99 10.80 8.06
N GLU A 79 -5.10 10.43 6.78
CA GLU A 79 -4.76 11.27 5.63
C GLU A 79 -3.42 12.02 5.81
N ASN A 80 -3.42 13.35 5.73
CA ASN A 80 -2.22 14.18 5.87
C ASN A 80 -1.59 14.12 7.26
N GLU A 81 -2.34 13.73 8.29
CA GLU A 81 -1.79 13.53 9.63
C GLU A 81 -0.81 12.35 9.68
N ALA A 82 -0.95 11.36 8.79
CA ALA A 82 0.02 10.27 8.67
C ALA A 82 1.42 10.80 8.31
N ASN A 83 1.51 11.67 7.31
CA ASN A 83 2.77 12.35 6.97
C ASN A 83 3.27 13.23 8.12
N ARG A 84 2.38 13.94 8.81
CA ARG A 84 2.76 14.86 9.88
C ARG A 84 3.32 14.15 11.11
N LEU A 85 2.77 12.98 11.45
CA LEU A 85 3.00 12.32 12.73
C LEU A 85 3.78 11.01 12.63
N LEU A 86 3.67 10.29 11.52
CA LEU A 86 4.17 8.90 11.41
C LEU A 86 5.41 8.79 10.52
N SER A 87 5.59 9.70 9.55
CA SER A 87 6.76 9.67 8.66
C SER A 87 8.08 9.68 9.43
N ALA A 88 8.25 10.59 10.41
CA ALA A 88 9.50 10.67 11.16
C ALA A 88 9.75 9.45 12.08
N PRO A 89 8.79 8.98 12.91
CA PRO A 89 8.96 7.75 13.68
C PRO A 89 9.29 6.50 12.85
N LEU A 90 8.72 6.41 11.65
CA LEU A 90 8.96 5.30 10.72
C LEU A 90 10.19 5.51 9.84
N GLY A 91 10.82 6.68 9.83
CA GLY A 91 11.90 6.99 8.88
C GLY A 91 11.43 7.03 7.41
N LEU A 92 10.14 7.25 7.17
CA LEU A 92 9.56 7.37 5.84
C LEU A 92 9.66 8.83 5.34
N PRO A 93 9.87 9.04 4.02
CA PRO A 93 9.70 10.36 3.44
C PRO A 93 8.23 10.79 3.48
N LYS A 94 7.95 12.01 3.03
CA LYS A 94 6.57 12.41 2.75
C LYS A 94 6.03 11.54 1.62
N LEU A 95 4.94 10.83 1.86
CA LEU A 95 4.26 9.98 0.89
C LEU A 95 3.06 10.70 0.26
N GLU A 96 2.62 10.19 -0.88
CA GLU A 96 1.31 10.54 -1.43
C GLU A 96 0.20 10.09 -0.46
N VAL A 97 -0.93 10.80 -0.46
CA VAL A 97 -2.06 10.55 0.42
C VAL A 97 -3.33 10.42 -0.42
N ILE A 98 -4.09 9.35 -0.20
CA ILE A 98 -5.47 9.25 -0.67
C ILE A 98 -6.35 10.05 0.29
N VAL A 99 -7.04 11.06 -0.24
CA VAL A 99 -7.95 11.91 0.55
C VAL A 99 -9.38 11.39 0.38
N PHE A 100 -9.99 10.99 1.49
CA PHE A 100 -11.34 10.48 1.58
C PHE A 100 -12.37 11.57 1.89
N ASN A 101 -11.95 12.81 2.18
CA ASN A 101 -12.81 13.98 2.37
C ASN A 101 -13.89 13.77 3.46
N GLY A 102 -13.54 13.08 4.54
CA GLY A 102 -14.49 12.78 5.62
C GLY A 102 -15.59 11.79 5.22
N THR A 103 -15.37 11.04 4.14
CA THR A 103 -16.15 9.84 3.80
C THR A 103 -15.34 8.60 4.20
N ALA A 104 -15.80 7.38 3.88
CA ALA A 104 -15.10 6.14 4.20
C ALA A 104 -15.03 5.74 5.70
N PHE A 105 -16.00 6.16 6.52
CA PHE A 105 -16.13 5.71 7.91
C PHE A 105 -17.04 4.50 8.11
N GLN A 106 -17.79 4.09 7.08
CA GLN A 106 -18.78 3.01 7.18
C GLN A 106 -18.65 2.07 6.01
N HIS A 107 -18.53 0.78 6.30
CA HIS A 107 -18.64 -0.30 5.33
C HIS A 107 -20.05 -0.34 4.76
N SER A 108 -20.17 -0.69 3.48
CA SER A 108 -21.46 -0.74 2.80
C SER A 108 -21.47 -1.81 1.74
N GLY A 109 -22.59 -2.53 1.58
CA GLY A 109 -22.74 -3.57 0.56
C GLY A 109 -21.74 -4.72 0.66
N GLY A 110 -21.19 -4.99 1.85
CA GLY A 110 -20.14 -6.00 2.04
C GLY A 110 -18.76 -5.57 1.59
N HIS A 111 -18.53 -4.26 1.37
CA HIS A 111 -17.26 -3.69 0.94
C HIS A 111 -16.58 -2.82 2.00
N HIS A 112 -15.25 -2.75 1.91
CA HIS A 112 -14.44 -1.84 2.70
C HIS A 112 -14.89 -0.37 2.51
N ALA A 113 -15.00 0.39 3.62
CA ALA A 113 -15.40 1.80 3.60
C ALA A 113 -14.55 2.71 2.69
N LYS A 114 -13.22 2.54 2.69
CA LYS A 114 -12.24 3.21 1.81
C LYS A 114 -12.28 2.77 0.33
N LEU A 115 -12.93 1.66 -0.01
CA LEU A 115 -12.86 1.06 -1.36
C LEU A 115 -13.34 2.00 -2.48
N PRO A 116 -14.43 2.77 -2.35
CA PRO A 116 -14.83 3.73 -3.39
C PRO A 116 -13.77 4.81 -3.64
N GLY A 117 -13.16 5.34 -2.57
CA GLY A 117 -12.10 6.34 -2.67
C GLY A 117 -10.82 5.77 -3.28
N ILE A 118 -10.43 4.57 -2.87
CA ILE A 118 -9.27 3.85 -3.44
C ILE A 118 -9.51 3.54 -4.92
N THR A 119 -10.70 3.10 -5.31
CA THR A 119 -11.03 2.80 -6.71
C THR A 119 -10.92 4.07 -7.57
N ALA A 120 -11.47 5.18 -7.10
CA ALA A 120 -11.42 6.45 -7.83
C ALA A 120 -9.99 7.00 -7.94
N TRP A 121 -9.21 6.94 -6.85
CA TRP A 121 -7.81 7.37 -6.85
C TRP A 121 -6.93 6.49 -7.73
N ALA A 122 -7.12 5.17 -7.68
CA ALA A 122 -6.27 4.22 -8.37
C ALA A 122 -6.47 4.27 -9.89
N ALA A 123 -7.68 4.54 -10.38
CA ALA A 123 -8.00 4.51 -11.82
C ALA A 123 -7.44 3.22 -12.48
N ALA A 124 -6.49 3.32 -13.41
CA ALA A 124 -5.82 2.19 -14.07
C ALA A 124 -4.47 1.77 -13.44
N ARG A 125 -4.16 2.27 -12.24
CA ARG A 125 -2.89 2.02 -11.57
C ARG A 125 -2.86 0.63 -10.92
N PRO A 126 -1.83 -0.21 -11.14
CA PRO A 126 -1.68 -1.46 -10.40
C PRO A 126 -1.48 -1.18 -8.90
N LEU A 127 -1.98 -2.04 -8.01
CA LEU A 127 -1.82 -1.82 -6.57
C LEU A 127 -1.75 -3.09 -5.72
N VAL A 128 -1.06 -2.95 -4.59
CA VAL A 128 -1.16 -3.81 -3.40
C VAL A 128 -1.71 -2.97 -2.26
N TRP A 129 -2.60 -3.51 -1.44
CA TRP A 129 -3.18 -2.80 -0.30
C TRP A 129 -3.13 -3.62 0.99
N PHE A 130 -2.41 -3.08 1.97
CA PHE A 130 -2.35 -3.59 3.34
C PHE A 130 -3.44 -2.93 4.20
N ASP A 131 -4.34 -3.75 4.75
CA ASP A 131 -5.46 -3.30 5.58
C ASP A 131 -5.97 -4.44 6.46
N ASP A 132 -6.56 -4.13 7.61
CA ASP A 132 -7.20 -5.12 8.49
C ASP A 132 -8.73 -5.15 8.35
N GLN A 133 -9.35 -4.18 7.67
CA GLN A 133 -10.81 -4.02 7.65
C GLN A 133 -11.49 -4.52 6.37
N PHE A 134 -10.81 -5.38 5.59
CA PHE A 134 -11.43 -6.00 4.42
C PHE A 134 -12.72 -6.73 4.78
N GLN A 135 -13.67 -6.67 3.87
CA GLN A 135 -15.00 -7.22 3.95
C GLN A 135 -15.18 -8.35 2.90
N PRO A 136 -16.19 -9.23 3.05
CA PRO A 136 -16.31 -10.42 2.20
C PRO A 136 -16.33 -10.17 0.69
N ALA A 137 -16.86 -9.03 0.22
CA ALA A 137 -16.97 -8.73 -1.20
C ALA A 137 -15.70 -8.07 -1.80
N ASP A 138 -14.70 -7.72 -0.99
CA ASP A 138 -13.51 -7.00 -1.48
C ASP A 138 -12.58 -7.89 -2.32
N ALA A 139 -12.57 -9.20 -2.04
CA ALA A 139 -11.83 -10.16 -2.86
C ALA A 139 -12.36 -10.20 -4.29
N ASP A 140 -13.70 -10.23 -4.45
CA ASP A 140 -14.34 -10.22 -5.77
C ASP A 140 -14.05 -8.90 -6.52
N TRP A 141 -14.03 -7.77 -5.81
CA TRP A 141 -13.60 -6.49 -6.39
C TRP A 141 -12.16 -6.54 -6.87
N ALA A 142 -11.23 -7.08 -6.09
CA ALA A 142 -9.82 -7.16 -6.48
C ALA A 142 -9.61 -8.06 -7.70
N ILE A 143 -10.35 -9.18 -7.78
CA ILE A 143 -10.35 -10.09 -8.93
C ILE A 143 -10.90 -9.38 -10.17
N ALA A 144 -12.08 -8.77 -10.08
CA ALA A 144 -12.71 -8.07 -11.19
C ALA A 144 -11.83 -6.92 -11.71
N ARG A 145 -11.28 -6.10 -10.80
CA ARG A 145 -10.36 -5.02 -11.19
C ARG A 145 -9.10 -5.55 -11.86
N SER A 146 -8.55 -6.68 -11.40
CA SER A 146 -7.37 -7.29 -12.01
C SER A 146 -7.63 -7.83 -13.43
N ALA A 147 -8.84 -8.29 -13.70
CA ALA A 147 -9.25 -8.75 -15.02
C ALA A 147 -9.49 -7.58 -15.99
N ASP A 148 -10.18 -6.55 -15.52
CA ASP A 148 -10.77 -5.55 -16.42
C ASP A 148 -10.01 -4.22 -16.47
N THR A 149 -9.19 -3.90 -15.46
CA THR A 149 -8.62 -2.55 -15.30
C THR A 149 -7.11 -2.60 -15.05
N ALA A 150 -6.69 -3.11 -13.90
CA ALA A 150 -5.28 -3.22 -13.56
C ALA A 150 -5.04 -4.21 -12.41
N PRO A 151 -3.87 -4.86 -12.37
CA PRO A 151 -3.55 -5.84 -11.32
C PRO A 151 -3.72 -5.27 -9.92
N THR A 152 -4.47 -5.98 -9.09
CA THR A 152 -4.87 -5.57 -7.74
C THR A 152 -4.67 -6.72 -6.77
N CYS A 153 -4.00 -6.46 -5.66
CA CYS A 153 -3.85 -7.42 -4.57
C CYS A 153 -4.26 -6.74 -3.25
N ILE A 154 -5.14 -7.42 -2.51
CA ILE A 154 -5.47 -7.05 -1.14
C ILE A 154 -4.73 -8.02 -0.20
N ILE A 155 -4.11 -7.49 0.85
CA ILE A 155 -3.36 -8.27 1.84
C ILE A 155 -3.99 -7.97 3.21
N PRO A 156 -4.89 -8.84 3.69
CA PRO A 156 -5.50 -8.70 5.00
C PRO A 156 -4.45 -8.84 6.10
N ILE A 157 -4.39 -7.84 6.98
CA ILE A 157 -3.47 -7.85 8.12
C ILE A 157 -4.22 -8.25 9.39
N ASP A 158 -3.65 -9.17 10.16
CA ASP A 158 -4.10 -9.42 11.53
C ASP A 158 -3.77 -8.20 12.39
N SER A 159 -4.80 -7.44 12.74
CA SER A 159 -4.66 -6.20 13.50
C SER A 159 -4.03 -6.39 14.89
N SER A 160 -4.02 -7.60 15.45
CA SER A 160 -3.35 -7.88 16.73
C SER A 160 -1.83 -8.04 16.60
N ILE A 161 -1.33 -8.27 15.39
CA ILE A 161 0.09 -8.52 15.09
C ILE A 161 0.70 -7.34 14.33
N GLY A 162 -0.06 -6.78 13.39
CA GLY A 162 0.43 -5.83 12.40
C GLY A 162 1.20 -6.52 11.27
N LEU A 163 1.91 -5.72 10.47
CA LEU A 163 2.66 -6.24 9.32
C LEU A 163 3.72 -7.25 9.75
N THR A 164 3.80 -8.34 8.98
CA THR A 164 4.77 -9.42 9.16
C THR A 164 5.65 -9.58 7.92
N ALA A 165 6.76 -10.31 8.07
CA ALA A 165 7.61 -10.67 6.94
C ALA A 165 6.83 -11.37 5.81
N ALA A 166 5.83 -12.21 6.15
CA ALA A 166 5.01 -12.90 5.17
C ALA A 166 4.15 -11.93 4.34
N ASP A 167 3.66 -10.84 4.94
CA ASP A 167 2.88 -9.81 4.23
C ASP A 167 3.76 -9.03 3.25
N PHE A 168 5.00 -8.70 3.66
CA PHE A 168 6.00 -8.09 2.78
C PHE A 168 6.36 -9.02 1.61
N ASP A 169 6.54 -10.33 1.88
CA ASP A 169 6.86 -11.33 0.87
C ASP A 169 5.71 -11.48 -0.15
N ALA A 170 4.47 -11.54 0.32
CA ALA A 170 3.29 -11.62 -0.55
C ALA A 170 3.18 -10.40 -1.48
N ALA A 171 3.41 -9.19 -0.94
CA ALA A 171 3.42 -7.96 -1.74
C ALA A 171 4.56 -7.97 -2.78
N ARG A 172 5.77 -8.39 -2.38
CA ARG A 172 6.93 -8.50 -3.26
C ARG A 172 6.65 -9.44 -4.43
N ASP A 173 6.17 -10.64 -4.13
CA ASP A 173 5.89 -11.67 -5.12
C ASP A 173 4.86 -11.21 -6.15
N PHE A 174 3.79 -10.57 -5.69
CA PHE A 174 2.76 -10.01 -6.56
C PHE A 174 3.33 -8.94 -7.51
N LEU A 175 4.07 -7.96 -6.96
CA LEU A 175 4.59 -6.83 -7.72
C LEU A 175 5.68 -7.24 -8.72
N LEU A 176 6.58 -8.16 -8.34
CA LEU A 176 7.62 -8.69 -9.23
C LEU A 176 7.01 -9.55 -10.34
N ARG A 177 5.98 -10.35 -10.04
CA ARG A 177 5.25 -11.11 -11.05
C ARG A 177 4.60 -10.17 -12.08
N HIS A 178 3.94 -9.12 -11.61
CA HIS A 178 3.33 -8.12 -12.50
C HIS A 178 4.36 -7.49 -13.43
N ARG A 179 5.51 -7.06 -12.90
CA ARG A 179 6.59 -6.48 -13.70
C ARG A 179 7.16 -7.43 -14.74
N ARG A 180 7.30 -8.72 -14.39
CA ARG A 180 7.74 -9.74 -15.35
C ARG A 180 6.76 -9.88 -16.51
N ILE A 181 5.46 -9.87 -16.23
CA ILE A 181 4.41 -9.94 -17.25
C ILE A 181 4.47 -8.70 -18.16
N GLN A 182 4.60 -7.50 -17.61
CA GLN A 182 4.73 -6.27 -18.40
C GLN A 182 5.98 -6.27 -19.28
N ALA A 183 7.13 -6.71 -18.77
CA ALA A 183 8.35 -6.79 -19.55
C ALA A 183 8.22 -7.78 -20.72
N LEU A 184 7.57 -8.94 -20.51
CA LEU A 184 7.32 -9.90 -21.57
C LEU A 184 6.35 -9.37 -22.63
N ALA A 185 5.30 -8.65 -22.23
CA ALA A 185 4.36 -8.02 -23.16
C ALA A 185 5.06 -6.97 -24.04
N GLN A 186 5.89 -6.10 -23.44
CA GLN A 186 6.66 -5.10 -24.18
C GLN A 186 7.63 -5.73 -25.19
N LEU A 187 8.32 -6.82 -24.81
CA LEU A 187 9.20 -7.55 -25.71
C LEU A 187 8.45 -8.18 -26.90
N GLY A 188 7.24 -8.72 -26.66
CA GLY A 188 6.37 -9.23 -27.72
C GLY A 188 5.97 -8.14 -28.71
N GLU A 189 5.52 -6.99 -28.20
CA GLU A 189 5.15 -5.84 -29.05
C GLU A 189 6.33 -5.29 -29.86
N MET A 190 7.54 -5.27 -29.29
CA MET A 190 8.76 -4.88 -30.03
C MET A 190 9.11 -5.87 -31.14
N ALA A 191 8.93 -7.17 -30.89
CA ALA A 191 9.12 -8.21 -31.90
C ALA A 191 8.13 -8.05 -33.06
N ASP A 192 6.85 -7.79 -32.75
CA ASP A 192 5.80 -7.58 -33.75
C ASP A 192 6.06 -6.32 -34.62
N ARG A 193 6.73 -5.30 -34.07
CA ARG A 193 7.15 -4.10 -34.81
C ARG A 193 8.47 -4.25 -35.59
N GLY A 194 9.18 -5.37 -35.45
CA GLY A 194 10.48 -5.59 -36.08
C GLY A 194 11.65 -4.82 -35.44
N GLU A 195 11.47 -4.30 -34.23
CA GLU A 195 12.45 -3.47 -33.50
C GLU A 195 13.41 -4.32 -32.62
N PHE A 196 13.25 -5.65 -32.63
CA PHE A 196 13.92 -6.55 -31.69
C PHE A 196 15.44 -6.68 -31.93
N ASP A 197 15.86 -6.71 -33.21
CA ASP A 197 17.27 -6.85 -33.58
C ASP A 197 18.10 -5.59 -33.24
N GLU A 198 17.50 -4.39 -33.30
CA GLU A 198 18.14 -3.13 -32.88
C GLU A 198 18.30 -3.06 -31.36
N TYR A 199 17.36 -3.61 -30.59
CA TYR A 199 17.43 -3.68 -29.13
C TYR A 199 18.57 -4.59 -28.63
N LEU A 200 18.82 -5.71 -29.31
CA LEU A 200 19.91 -6.64 -28.97
C LEU A 200 21.30 -6.15 -29.40
N THR A 201 21.37 -5.22 -30.35
CA THR A 201 22.63 -4.71 -30.95
C THR A 201 23.00 -3.30 -30.50
N GLY A 202 22.22 -2.67 -29.62
CA GLY A 202 22.54 -1.39 -28.99
C GLY A 202 23.92 -1.38 -28.29
N PRO A 203 24.53 -0.19 -28.10
CA PRO A 203 25.93 -0.08 -27.70
C PRO A 203 26.18 -0.84 -26.39
N ARG A 204 27.05 -1.86 -26.47
CA ARG A 204 27.63 -2.48 -25.28
C ARG A 204 28.43 -1.40 -24.57
N ILE A 205 28.05 -1.08 -23.35
CA ILE A 205 28.87 -0.26 -22.47
C ILE A 205 30.17 -1.04 -22.25
N GLU A 206 31.28 -0.51 -22.76
CA GLU A 206 32.65 -0.98 -22.48
C GLU A 206 33.04 -0.73 -21.02
#